data_AF-A0A6B9Z2Y8-F1
#
_entry.id   AF-A0A6B9Z2Y8-F1
#
_cell.length_a   1.000
_cell.length_b   1.000
_cell.length_c   1.000
_cell.angle_alpha   90.00
_cell.angle_beta   90.00
_cell.angle_gamma   90.00
#
_symmetry.space_group_name_H-M   'P 1'
#
loop_
_entity.id
_entity.type
_entity.pdbx_description
1 polymer ?
#
loop_
_entity_poly.entity_id
_entity_poly.type
_entity_poly.pdbx_seq_one_letter_code
_entity_poly.pdbx_strand_id
1 'polypeptide(L)'
;MKRQFLLITVISVAVSLFSFTAIVQQNAAPLVKITAPKVNTFTWGSPVSYSISVADKEDGDSKFDEINGLEVLLEVKFVPGNAKLPPGNQAAPDEAGLAVMRASNCFNCHNFNSKLIGPSFNDIVARYPLSAANVALLTRRIREGSAGIWGKAAMPTHPELTAAETEAAVKWMFKQAADPNVTYYTGLDGLFRTKAAPADKKGTYVITASYTDHGLKASPGKQRMTGRDVMVLQSK
;
A
#
# COMPACT_ATOMS: atom_id res chain seq x y z
N MET A 1 -4.58 81.52 -45.25
CA MET A 1 -5.91 80.90 -45.39
C MET A 1 -5.87 79.49 -44.84
N LYS A 2 -6.68 79.24 -43.79
CA LYS A 2 -7.14 77.97 -43.18
C LYS A 2 -6.21 76.74 -43.19
N ARG A 3 -5.57 76.47 -42.04
CA ARG A 3 -5.07 75.12 -41.68
C ARG A 3 -6.27 74.27 -41.22
N GLN A 4 -6.59 73.20 -41.95
CA GLN A 4 -7.53 72.17 -41.52
C GLN A 4 -6.81 71.23 -40.54
N PHE A 5 -7.35 71.10 -39.33
CA PHE A 5 -6.97 70.04 -38.39
C PHE A 5 -7.84 68.81 -38.66
N LEU A 6 -7.20 67.70 -39.04
CA LEU A 6 -7.83 66.39 -39.15
C LEU A 6 -7.85 65.76 -37.73
N LEU A 7 -9.03 65.63 -37.12
CA LEU A 7 -9.17 64.84 -35.89
C LEU A 7 -9.12 63.35 -36.24
N ILE A 8 -8.09 62.64 -35.76
CA ILE A 8 -8.03 61.18 -35.79
C ILE A 8 -8.59 60.69 -34.46
N THR A 9 -9.78 60.11 -34.47
CA THR A 9 -10.38 59.47 -33.30
C THR A 9 -9.77 58.09 -33.12
N VAL A 10 -8.91 57.91 -32.12
CA VAL A 10 -8.34 56.61 -31.76
C VAL A 10 -9.38 55.81 -30.98
N ILE A 11 -9.96 54.79 -31.60
CA ILE A 11 -10.82 53.82 -30.91
C ILE A 11 -9.91 52.85 -30.15
N SER A 12 -9.85 53.01 -28.82
CA SER A 12 -9.12 52.10 -27.95
C SER A 12 -9.96 50.84 -27.73
N VAL A 13 -9.56 49.72 -28.36
CA VAL A 13 -10.15 48.41 -28.10
C VAL A 13 -9.53 47.86 -26.82
N ALA A 14 -10.29 47.87 -25.72
CA ALA A 14 -9.88 47.24 -24.47
C ALA A 14 -9.91 45.71 -24.65
N VAL A 15 -8.74 45.11 -24.92
CA VAL A 15 -8.58 43.65 -24.86
C VAL A 15 -8.58 43.24 -23.39
N SER A 16 -9.71 42.72 -22.92
CA SER A 16 -9.79 42.12 -21.58
C SER A 16 -9.02 40.80 -21.59
N LEU A 17 -7.85 40.79 -20.96
CA LEU A 17 -7.06 39.58 -20.70
C LEU A 17 -7.79 38.74 -19.64
N PHE A 18 -8.56 37.75 -20.08
CA PHE A 18 -9.06 36.71 -19.19
C PHE A 18 -7.88 35.85 -18.75
N SER A 19 -7.46 36.01 -17.48
CA SER A 19 -6.50 35.10 -16.86
C SER A 19 -7.21 33.78 -16.56
N PHE A 20 -6.96 32.76 -17.39
CA PHE A 20 -7.37 31.40 -17.07
C PHE A 20 -6.44 30.86 -16.00
N THR A 21 -6.91 30.77 -14.76
CA THR A 21 -6.28 29.92 -13.76
C THR A 21 -6.60 28.47 -14.12
N ALA A 22 -5.58 27.72 -14.57
CA ALA A 22 -5.73 26.28 -14.72
C ALA A 22 -6.02 25.69 -13.33
N ILE A 23 -7.21 25.11 -13.15
CA ILE A 23 -7.53 24.34 -11.95
C ILE A 23 -6.67 23.08 -12.00
N VAL A 24 -5.60 23.05 -11.20
CA VAL A 24 -4.78 21.84 -11.04
C VAL A 24 -5.61 20.82 -10.26
N GLN A 25 -5.98 19.71 -10.89
CA GLN A 25 -6.64 18.60 -10.21
C GLN A 25 -5.71 18.06 -9.11
N GLN A 26 -6.20 18.04 -7.86
CA GLN A 26 -5.49 17.49 -6.71
C GLN A 26 -5.94 16.05 -6.47
N ASN A 27 -4.98 15.18 -6.10
CA ASN A 27 -5.25 13.80 -5.74
C ASN A 27 -6.02 13.72 -4.41
N ALA A 28 -6.91 12.74 -4.26
CA ALA A 28 -7.60 12.48 -3.00
C ALA A 28 -7.02 11.23 -2.32
N ALA A 29 -7.05 11.19 -0.98
CA ALA A 29 -6.69 9.96 -0.28
C ALA A 29 -7.83 8.93 -0.39
N PRO A 30 -7.53 7.65 -0.63
CA PRO A 30 -8.55 6.63 -0.74
C PRO A 30 -9.26 6.41 0.60
N LEU A 31 -10.56 6.16 0.55
CA LEU A 31 -11.38 5.77 1.70
C LEU A 31 -11.34 4.26 1.86
N VAL A 32 -10.53 3.80 2.82
CA VAL A 32 -10.47 2.39 3.21
C VAL A 32 -11.39 2.16 4.40
N LYS A 33 -12.11 1.04 4.43
CA LYS A 33 -12.95 0.66 5.57
C LYS A 33 -12.97 -0.84 5.79
N ILE A 34 -12.70 -1.26 7.02
CA ILE A 34 -12.90 -2.63 7.49
C ILE A 34 -14.40 -2.82 7.77
N THR A 35 -15.05 -3.67 6.99
CA THR A 35 -16.50 -3.93 7.09
C THR A 35 -16.82 -5.21 7.85
N ALA A 36 -15.84 -6.10 8.03
CA ALA A 36 -15.90 -7.27 8.91
C ALA A 36 -14.54 -7.47 9.60
N PRO A 37 -14.50 -8.00 10.84
CA PRO A 37 -15.63 -8.50 11.63
C PRO A 37 -16.58 -7.39 12.13
N LYS A 38 -17.85 -7.73 12.39
CA LYS A 38 -18.86 -6.78 12.91
C LYS A 38 -18.71 -6.51 14.42
N VAL A 39 -17.94 -7.34 15.10
CA VAL A 39 -17.69 -7.25 16.55
C VAL A 39 -16.20 -7.09 16.80
N ASN A 40 -15.86 -6.26 17.78
CA ASN A 40 -14.47 -5.94 18.12
C ASN A 40 -13.86 -6.97 19.09
N THR A 41 -14.23 -8.24 18.94
CA THR A 41 -13.80 -9.32 19.84
C THR A 41 -13.40 -10.57 19.05
N PHE A 42 -12.51 -11.38 19.61
CA PHE A 42 -12.07 -12.64 19.00
C PHE A 42 -11.99 -13.77 20.04
N THR A 43 -11.98 -15.01 19.54
CA THR A 43 -11.71 -16.21 20.34
C THR A 43 -10.35 -16.78 19.93
N TRP A 44 -9.56 -17.25 20.90
CA TRP A 44 -8.25 -17.84 20.66
C TRP A 44 -8.33 -19.09 19.76
N GLY A 45 -7.31 -19.31 18.94
CA GLY A 45 -7.23 -20.43 17.99
C GLY A 45 -8.33 -20.46 16.91
N SER A 46 -9.17 -19.43 16.83
CA SER A 46 -10.35 -19.40 15.97
C SER A 46 -10.08 -18.58 14.70
N PRO A 47 -10.71 -18.94 13.57
CA PRO A 47 -10.67 -18.10 12.38
C PRO A 47 -11.44 -16.79 12.63
N VAL A 48 -10.91 -15.70 12.09
CA VAL A 48 -11.55 -14.39 12.02
C VAL A 48 -11.63 -14.01 10.55
N SER A 49 -12.86 -13.91 10.04
CA SER A 49 -13.11 -13.40 8.69
C SER A 49 -12.98 -11.88 8.67
N TYR A 50 -12.40 -11.37 7.60
CA TYR A 50 -12.33 -9.94 7.33
C TYR A 50 -12.93 -9.61 5.97
N SER A 51 -13.39 -8.38 5.84
CA SER A 51 -13.83 -7.78 4.58
C SER A 51 -13.50 -6.30 4.61
N ILE A 52 -13.04 -5.76 3.49
CA ILE A 52 -12.52 -4.41 3.32
C ILE A 52 -13.22 -3.82 2.10
N SER A 53 -13.68 -2.58 2.23
CA SER A 53 -14.12 -1.78 1.09
C SER A 53 -13.14 -0.64 0.89
N VAL A 54 -12.82 -0.36 -0.36
CA VAL A 54 -12.02 0.78 -0.78
C VAL A 54 -12.80 1.59 -1.81
N ALA A 55 -12.86 2.89 -1.61
CA ALA A 55 -13.38 3.83 -2.59
C ALA A 55 -12.37 4.97 -2.76
N ASP A 56 -12.02 5.25 -4.00
CA ASP A 56 -11.09 6.30 -4.37
C ASP A 56 -11.65 7.11 -5.55
N LYS A 57 -11.31 8.40 -5.58
CA LYS A 57 -11.82 9.28 -6.64
C LYS A 57 -11.13 9.02 -7.97
N GLU A 58 -9.86 8.67 -7.94
CA GLU A 58 -9.04 8.42 -9.10
C GLU A 58 -9.14 6.95 -9.54
N ASP A 59 -9.13 6.01 -8.60
CA ASP A 59 -9.04 4.56 -8.89
C ASP A 59 -10.39 3.82 -8.87
N GLY A 60 -11.48 4.48 -8.45
CA GLY A 60 -12.84 3.92 -8.47
C GLY A 60 -13.23 3.23 -7.17
N ASP A 61 -14.18 2.28 -7.23
CA ASP A 61 -14.70 1.59 -6.05
C ASP A 61 -14.52 0.06 -6.16
N SER A 62 -13.98 -0.52 -5.10
CA SER A 62 -13.84 -1.97 -4.91
C SER A 62 -15.17 -2.74 -5.08
N LYS A 63 -16.31 -2.11 -4.81
CA LYS A 63 -17.64 -2.69 -4.99
C LYS A 63 -17.93 -3.02 -6.47
N PHE A 64 -17.31 -2.32 -7.40
CA PHE A 64 -17.49 -2.48 -8.84
C PHE A 64 -16.28 -3.15 -9.51
N ASP A 65 -15.38 -3.76 -8.73
CA ASP A 65 -14.16 -4.42 -9.21
C ASP A 65 -13.20 -3.48 -9.96
N GLU A 66 -13.27 -2.17 -9.66
CA GLU A 66 -12.39 -1.15 -10.26
C GLU A 66 -11.02 -1.10 -9.55
N ILE A 67 -10.96 -1.55 -8.30
CA ILE A 67 -9.74 -1.62 -7.49
C ILE A 67 -9.25 -3.06 -7.43
N ASN A 68 -8.00 -3.27 -7.85
CA ASN A 68 -7.33 -4.56 -7.72
C ASN A 68 -7.15 -4.95 -6.25
N GLY A 69 -7.87 -5.98 -5.81
CA GLY A 69 -7.82 -6.44 -4.42
C GLY A 69 -6.41 -6.86 -3.94
N LEU A 70 -5.50 -7.27 -4.84
CA LEU A 70 -4.12 -7.63 -4.47
C LEU A 70 -3.29 -6.44 -3.99
N GLU A 71 -3.72 -5.22 -4.25
CA GLU A 71 -3.07 -3.99 -3.80
C GLU A 71 -3.62 -3.50 -2.44
N VAL A 72 -4.70 -4.11 -1.97
CA VAL A 72 -5.25 -3.88 -0.63
C VAL A 72 -4.53 -4.79 0.36
N LEU A 73 -3.87 -4.19 1.35
CA LEU A 73 -3.16 -4.93 2.39
C LEU A 73 -3.91 -4.89 3.72
N LEU A 74 -4.03 -6.05 4.36
CA LEU A 74 -4.39 -6.19 5.76
C LEU A 74 -3.15 -6.56 6.57
N GLU A 75 -2.70 -5.67 7.45
CA GLU A 75 -1.76 -5.98 8.52
C GLU A 75 -2.55 -6.52 9.72
N VAL A 76 -2.19 -7.70 10.21
CA VAL A 76 -2.73 -8.31 11.43
C VAL A 76 -1.63 -8.36 12.47
N LYS A 77 -1.72 -7.47 13.47
CA LYS A 77 -0.72 -7.35 14.53
C LYS A 77 -1.25 -7.85 15.87
N PHE A 78 -0.61 -8.85 16.45
CA PHE A 78 -0.86 -9.29 17.81
C PHE A 78 -0.10 -8.41 18.82
N VAL A 79 -0.80 -7.92 19.83
CA VAL A 79 -0.24 -7.17 20.95
C VAL A 79 -0.48 -7.98 22.23
N PRO A 80 0.58 -8.48 22.90
CA PRO A 80 0.46 -9.15 24.19
C PRO A 80 -0.21 -8.24 25.23
N GLY A 81 -0.99 -8.80 26.15
CA GLY A 81 -1.88 -8.02 27.03
C GLY A 81 -1.20 -7.01 27.97
N ASN A 82 0.10 -7.13 28.21
CA ASN A 82 0.89 -6.19 28.99
C ASN A 82 1.56 -5.08 28.16
N ALA A 83 1.51 -5.18 26.83
CA ALA A 83 2.14 -4.22 25.93
C ALA A 83 1.21 -3.04 25.63
N LYS A 84 1.80 -1.85 25.49
CA LYS A 84 1.07 -0.64 25.13
C LYS A 84 0.54 -0.78 23.70
N LEU A 85 -0.78 -0.60 23.54
CA LEU A 85 -1.39 -0.54 22.21
C LEU A 85 -0.82 0.66 21.42
N PRO A 86 -0.61 0.50 20.11
CA PRO A 86 -0.25 1.63 19.25
C PRO A 86 -1.33 2.73 19.36
N PRO A 87 -0.94 4.02 19.33
CA PRO A 87 -1.88 5.11 19.53
C PRO A 87 -2.91 5.22 18.39
N GLY A 88 -4.17 4.92 18.71
CA GLY A 88 -5.37 5.36 17.99
C GLY A 88 -5.59 4.82 16.57
N ASN A 89 -6.71 5.24 15.96
CA ASN A 89 -7.17 4.85 14.61
C ASN A 89 -6.31 5.45 13.46
N GLN A 90 -5.06 5.81 13.73
CA GLN A 90 -4.14 6.34 12.72
C GLN A 90 -2.98 5.37 12.59
N ALA A 91 -3.04 4.55 11.54
CA ALA A 91 -1.92 3.70 11.20
C ALA A 91 -0.73 4.56 10.70
N ALA A 92 0.48 4.12 11.05
CA ALA A 92 1.71 4.82 10.70
C ALA A 92 1.85 4.94 9.16
N PRO A 93 2.54 5.98 8.67
CA PRO A 93 2.98 6.04 7.29
C PRO A 93 3.75 4.78 6.91
N ASP A 94 3.74 4.42 5.63
CA ASP A 94 4.49 3.28 5.15
C ASP A 94 5.98 3.46 5.41
N GLU A 95 6.62 2.38 5.86
CA GLU A 95 8.06 2.28 5.80
C GLU A 95 8.51 2.32 4.34
N ALA A 96 9.68 2.90 4.07
CA ALA A 96 10.19 3.10 2.71
C ALA A 96 10.15 1.82 1.85
N GLY A 97 10.50 0.66 2.44
CA GLY A 97 10.44 -0.62 1.73
C GLY A 97 9.04 -1.04 1.30
N LEU A 98 8.03 -0.85 2.17
CA LEU A 98 6.63 -1.14 1.82
C LEU A 98 6.13 -0.19 0.71
N ALA A 99 6.47 1.10 0.81
CA ALA A 99 6.10 2.08 -0.20
C ALA A 99 6.66 1.70 -1.58
N VAL A 100 7.92 1.26 -1.66
CA VAL A 100 8.54 0.77 -2.90
C VAL A 100 7.79 -0.47 -3.42
N MET A 101 7.48 -1.43 -2.56
CA MET A 101 6.78 -2.65 -2.97
C MET A 101 5.37 -2.39 -3.52
N ARG A 102 4.64 -1.42 -2.93
CA ARG A 102 3.34 -0.96 -3.44
C ARG A 102 3.47 -0.21 -4.76
N ALA A 103 4.50 0.64 -4.89
CA ALA A 103 4.77 1.38 -6.12
C ALA A 103 5.15 0.47 -7.30
N SER A 104 5.81 -0.65 -7.00
CA SER A 104 6.38 -1.57 -8.00
C SER A 104 5.53 -2.83 -8.22
N ASN A 105 4.27 -2.82 -7.77
CA ASN A 105 3.28 -3.88 -7.96
C ASN A 105 3.76 -5.28 -7.49
N CYS A 106 4.64 -5.34 -6.49
CA CYS A 106 5.20 -6.61 -6.02
C CYS A 106 4.10 -7.59 -5.57
N PHE A 107 3.03 -7.06 -4.98
CA PHE A 107 1.90 -7.84 -4.43
C PHE A 107 1.01 -8.50 -5.51
N ASN A 108 1.14 -8.10 -6.78
CA ASN A 108 0.42 -8.75 -7.87
C ASN A 108 1.03 -10.12 -8.23
N CYS A 109 2.30 -10.35 -7.87
CA CYS A 109 3.01 -11.60 -8.14
C CYS A 109 3.46 -12.33 -6.87
N HIS A 110 3.57 -11.63 -5.74
CA HIS A 110 4.04 -12.16 -4.47
C HIS A 110 3.01 -11.93 -3.36
N ASN A 111 2.94 -12.86 -2.43
CA ASN A 111 2.18 -12.69 -1.19
C ASN A 111 3.06 -13.06 0.00
N PHE A 112 2.63 -12.77 1.23
CA PHE A 112 3.42 -13.07 2.42
C PHE A 112 3.47 -14.56 2.72
N ASN A 113 2.32 -15.22 2.68
CA ASN A 113 2.14 -16.55 3.24
C ASN A 113 1.85 -17.63 2.18
N SER A 114 1.61 -17.26 0.93
CA SER A 114 1.26 -18.19 -0.13
C SER A 114 1.97 -17.85 -1.44
N LYS A 115 2.24 -18.89 -2.23
CA LYS A 115 2.73 -18.75 -3.59
C LYS A 115 1.60 -18.21 -4.47
N LEU A 116 1.91 -17.19 -5.27
CA LEU A 116 1.07 -16.73 -6.38
C LEU A 116 1.75 -17.12 -7.69
N ILE A 117 2.15 -16.14 -8.50
CA ILE A 117 3.03 -16.35 -9.65
C ILE A 117 4.46 -16.59 -9.14
N GLY A 118 4.92 -15.71 -8.25
CA GLY A 118 6.17 -15.80 -7.52
C GLY A 118 6.05 -16.57 -6.20
N PRO A 119 7.19 -16.92 -5.58
CA PRO A 119 7.21 -17.49 -4.23
C PRO A 119 6.64 -16.53 -3.20
N SER A 120 6.20 -17.05 -2.06
CA SER A 120 5.83 -16.18 -0.95
C SER A 120 7.06 -15.47 -0.37
N PHE A 121 6.86 -14.31 0.27
CA PHE A 121 7.94 -13.64 0.99
C PHE A 121 8.52 -14.54 2.10
N ASN A 122 7.67 -15.34 2.76
CA ASN A 122 8.12 -16.33 3.74
C ASN A 122 9.02 -17.41 3.12
N ASP A 123 8.69 -17.91 1.93
CA ASP A 123 9.56 -18.86 1.22
C ASP A 123 10.92 -18.24 0.89
N ILE A 124 10.92 -16.97 0.44
CA ILE A 124 12.15 -16.25 0.12
C ILE A 124 13.04 -16.14 1.35
N VAL A 125 12.51 -15.67 2.48
CA VAL A 125 13.33 -15.52 3.70
C VAL A 125 13.75 -16.86 4.31
N ALA A 126 12.96 -17.92 4.12
CA ALA A 126 13.31 -19.27 4.55
C ALA A 126 14.48 -19.84 3.72
N ARG A 127 14.50 -19.55 2.41
CA ARG A 127 15.59 -19.97 1.53
C ARG A 127 16.86 -19.13 1.67
N TYR A 128 16.73 -17.83 1.94
CA TYR A 128 17.84 -16.89 2.03
C TYR A 128 17.89 -16.28 3.44
N PRO A 129 18.66 -16.86 4.39
CA PRO A 129 18.80 -16.30 5.73
C PRO A 129 19.29 -14.85 5.72
N LEU A 130 18.85 -14.04 6.68
CA LEU A 130 19.23 -12.62 6.74
C LEU A 130 20.76 -12.47 6.86
N SER A 131 21.38 -11.92 5.82
CA SER A 131 22.80 -11.57 5.78
C SER A 131 23.03 -10.46 4.74
N ALA A 132 24.12 -9.69 4.89
CA ALA A 132 24.46 -8.65 3.91
C ALA A 132 24.61 -9.21 2.48
N ALA A 133 25.17 -10.41 2.35
CA ALA A 133 25.32 -11.10 1.07
C ALA A 133 23.95 -11.46 0.44
N ASN A 134 23.01 -11.96 1.22
CA ASN A 134 21.67 -12.30 0.73
C ASN A 134 20.84 -11.06 0.42
N VAL A 135 20.99 -9.98 1.19
CA VAL A 135 20.36 -8.69 0.86
C VAL A 135 20.88 -8.19 -0.49
N ALA A 136 22.20 -8.15 -0.70
CA ALA A 136 22.79 -7.74 -1.96
C ALA A 136 22.36 -8.62 -3.15
N LEU A 137 22.31 -9.94 -2.95
CA LEU A 137 21.87 -10.90 -3.95
C LEU A 137 20.41 -10.68 -4.37
N LEU A 138 19.50 -10.54 -3.40
CA LEU A 138 18.08 -10.33 -3.66
C LEU A 138 17.84 -8.95 -4.30
N THR A 139 18.53 -7.91 -3.85
CA THR A 139 18.51 -6.58 -4.46
C THR A 139 18.89 -6.65 -5.94
N ARG A 140 19.99 -7.34 -6.26
CA ARG A 140 20.42 -7.52 -7.65
C ARG A 140 19.37 -8.24 -8.49
N ARG A 141 18.80 -9.34 -7.96
CA ARG A 141 17.78 -10.13 -8.65
C ARG A 141 16.49 -9.37 -8.92
N ILE A 142 16.06 -8.49 -8.00
CA ILE A 142 14.88 -7.65 -8.23
C ILE A 142 15.12 -6.71 -9.41
N ARG A 143 16.27 -6.04 -9.45
CA ARG A 143 16.57 -5.08 -10.52
C ARG A 143 16.84 -5.74 -11.87
N GLU A 144 17.60 -6.83 -11.88
CA GLU A 144 18.03 -7.53 -13.10
C GLU A 144 17.08 -8.65 -13.55
N GLY A 145 16.01 -8.91 -12.79
CA GLY A 145 15.13 -10.06 -13.01
C GLY A 145 15.72 -11.37 -12.49
N SER A 146 14.89 -12.41 -12.46
CA SER A 146 15.27 -13.72 -11.92
C SER A 146 14.46 -14.84 -12.55
N ALA A 147 15.11 -15.90 -13.02
CA ALA A 147 14.47 -17.06 -13.64
C ALA A 147 15.05 -18.39 -13.11
N GLY A 148 14.27 -19.47 -13.19
CA GLY A 148 14.74 -20.85 -12.94
C GLY A 148 14.93 -21.26 -11.47
N ILE A 149 14.86 -20.33 -10.51
CA ILE A 149 15.11 -20.61 -9.08
C ILE A 149 13.86 -21.12 -8.36
N TRP A 150 12.69 -20.65 -8.76
CA TRP A 150 11.38 -20.89 -8.12
C TRP A 150 10.38 -21.62 -9.03
N GLY A 151 10.87 -22.15 -10.16
CA GLY A 151 10.08 -22.80 -11.20
C GLY A 151 10.23 -22.11 -12.55
N LYS A 152 9.23 -22.31 -13.42
CA LYS A 152 9.24 -21.81 -14.81
C LYS A 152 8.95 -20.31 -14.92
N ALA A 153 8.24 -19.73 -13.97
CA ALA A 153 7.94 -18.30 -13.96
C ALA A 153 9.24 -17.49 -13.76
N ALA A 154 9.43 -16.47 -14.59
CA ALA A 154 10.52 -15.51 -14.46
C ALA A 154 9.97 -14.22 -13.85
N MET A 155 10.69 -13.69 -12.86
CA MET A 155 10.44 -12.35 -12.35
C MET A 155 11.01 -11.33 -13.36
N PRO A 156 10.20 -10.37 -13.83
CA PRO A 156 10.66 -9.30 -14.72
C PRO A 156 11.78 -8.46 -14.10
N THR A 157 12.44 -7.67 -14.94
CA THR A 157 13.41 -6.67 -14.49
C THR A 157 12.68 -5.44 -13.94
N HIS A 158 13.27 -4.80 -12.94
CA HIS A 158 12.80 -3.54 -12.35
C HIS A 158 13.88 -2.46 -12.48
N PRO A 159 14.23 -2.02 -13.72
CA PRO A 159 15.29 -1.04 -13.96
C PRO A 159 14.97 0.36 -13.40
N GLU A 160 13.69 0.65 -13.17
CA GLU A 160 13.20 1.89 -12.55
C GLU A 160 13.60 2.02 -11.07
N LEU A 161 13.88 0.90 -10.40
CA LEU A 161 14.25 0.90 -8.99
C LEU A 161 15.74 1.13 -8.79
N THR A 162 16.07 2.05 -7.89
CA THR A 162 17.44 2.21 -7.41
C THR A 162 17.85 1.05 -6.52
N ALA A 163 19.17 0.86 -6.37
CA ALA A 163 19.70 -0.14 -5.44
C ALA A 163 19.23 0.10 -4.00
N ALA A 164 19.15 1.37 -3.58
CA ALA A 164 18.73 1.75 -2.23
C ALA A 164 17.24 1.47 -1.97
N GLU A 165 16.35 1.81 -2.91
CA GLU A 165 14.92 1.49 -2.82
C GLU A 165 14.68 -0.02 -2.75
N THR A 166 15.37 -0.76 -3.61
CA THR A 166 15.27 -2.21 -3.66
C THR A 166 15.80 -2.84 -2.37
N GLU A 167 16.92 -2.36 -1.85
CA GLU A 167 17.46 -2.81 -0.57
C GLU A 167 16.50 -2.52 0.60
N ALA A 168 15.83 -1.37 0.59
CA ALA A 168 14.81 -1.04 1.57
C ALA A 168 13.63 -2.02 1.51
N ALA A 169 13.16 -2.38 0.31
CA ALA A 169 12.11 -3.39 0.12
C ALA A 169 12.53 -4.77 0.65
N VAL A 170 13.76 -5.23 0.32
CA VAL A 170 14.30 -6.51 0.80
C VAL A 170 14.43 -6.52 2.32
N LYS A 171 14.97 -5.45 2.93
CA LYS A 171 15.09 -5.34 4.39
C LYS A 171 13.73 -5.30 5.07
N TRP A 172 12.76 -4.60 4.50
CA TRP A 172 11.40 -4.56 5.01
C TRP A 172 10.78 -5.97 5.00
N MET A 173 10.90 -6.69 3.88
CA MET A 173 10.45 -8.09 3.77
C MET A 173 11.06 -8.98 4.89
N PHE A 174 12.38 -8.91 5.09
CA PHE A 174 13.05 -9.66 6.16
C PHE A 174 12.56 -9.27 7.56
N LYS A 175 12.40 -7.96 7.82
CA LYS A 175 11.92 -7.45 9.10
C LYS A 175 10.53 -7.99 9.41
N GLN A 176 9.60 -7.93 8.45
CA GLN A 176 8.24 -8.40 8.68
C GLN A 176 8.18 -9.92 8.86
N ALA A 177 8.93 -10.68 8.05
CA ALA A 177 8.94 -12.13 8.19
C ALA A 177 9.61 -12.62 9.49
N ALA A 178 10.46 -11.80 10.11
CA ALA A 178 11.09 -12.09 11.40
C ALA A 178 10.18 -11.74 12.61
N ASP A 179 9.11 -10.96 12.42
CA ASP A 179 8.20 -10.59 13.51
C ASP A 179 7.07 -11.63 13.64
N PRO A 180 7.07 -12.49 14.67
CA PRO A 180 6.04 -13.52 14.84
C PRO A 180 4.68 -12.93 15.24
N ASN A 181 4.59 -11.63 15.50
CA ASN A 181 3.36 -10.94 15.90
C ASN A 181 2.70 -10.17 14.77
N VAL A 182 3.34 -10.09 13.60
CA VAL A 182 2.77 -9.40 12.44
C VAL A 182 2.54 -10.41 11.33
N THR A 183 1.39 -10.31 10.68
CA THR A 183 1.12 -11.08 9.46
C THR A 183 0.37 -10.19 8.50
N TYR A 184 0.81 -10.18 7.26
CA TYR A 184 0.15 -9.44 6.19
C TYR A 184 -0.66 -10.38 5.30
N TYR A 185 -1.75 -9.86 4.79
CA TYR A 185 -2.60 -10.47 3.79
C TYR A 185 -2.87 -9.46 2.68
N THR A 186 -3.05 -9.95 1.46
CA THR A 186 -3.57 -9.18 0.32
C THR A 186 -5.01 -9.58 0.06
N GLY A 187 -5.84 -8.67 -0.45
CA GLY A 187 -7.21 -8.96 -0.83
C GLY A 187 -8.25 -8.13 -0.07
N LEU A 188 -9.44 -8.04 -0.65
CA LEU A 188 -10.58 -7.35 -0.06
C LEU A 188 -11.26 -8.18 1.04
N ASP A 189 -11.13 -9.50 1.00
CA ASP A 189 -11.71 -10.39 1.99
C ASP A 189 -10.83 -11.62 2.24
N GLY A 190 -11.13 -12.34 3.31
CA GLY A 190 -10.42 -13.55 3.66
C GLY A 190 -10.61 -13.94 5.11
N LEU A 191 -9.69 -14.77 5.60
CA LEU A 191 -9.64 -15.20 6.98
C LEU A 191 -8.21 -15.22 7.49
N PHE A 192 -8.01 -14.80 8.73
CA PHE A 192 -6.80 -15.08 9.49
C PHE A 192 -7.15 -15.95 10.70
N ARG A 193 -6.16 -16.66 11.24
CA ARG A 193 -6.33 -17.43 12.47
C ARG A 193 -5.68 -16.71 13.63
N THR A 194 -6.40 -16.61 14.74
CA THR A 194 -5.82 -16.11 15.98
C THR A 194 -4.87 -17.14 16.57
N LYS A 195 -3.82 -16.65 17.24
CA LYS A 195 -2.87 -17.46 18.01
C LYS A 195 -3.58 -18.38 19.00
N ALA A 196 -2.88 -19.44 19.41
CA ALA A 196 -3.26 -20.20 20.59
C ALA A 196 -3.31 -19.29 21.83
N ALA A 197 -4.18 -19.63 22.79
CA ALA A 197 -4.34 -18.82 23.98
C ALA A 197 -3.02 -18.76 24.78
N PRO A 198 -2.51 -17.55 25.12
CA PRO A 198 -1.41 -17.42 26.06
C PRO A 198 -1.86 -17.83 27.47
N ALA A 199 -0.91 -18.09 28.36
CA ALA A 199 -1.18 -18.55 29.72
C ALA A 199 -2.09 -17.60 30.52
N ASP A 200 -1.92 -16.29 30.34
CA ASP A 200 -2.74 -15.26 30.98
C ASP A 200 -4.05 -14.97 30.24
N LYS A 201 -4.25 -15.57 29.06
CA LYS A 201 -5.37 -15.33 28.13
C LYS A 201 -5.56 -13.86 27.75
N LYS A 202 -4.53 -13.01 27.89
CA LYS A 202 -4.61 -11.59 27.54
C LYS A 202 -3.93 -11.32 26.22
N GLY A 203 -4.57 -10.49 25.41
CA GLY A 203 -3.97 -9.97 24.20
C GLY A 203 -5.01 -9.38 23.27
N THR A 204 -4.51 -8.62 22.31
CA THR A 204 -5.32 -7.84 21.40
C THR A 204 -4.79 -8.05 19.98
N TYR A 205 -5.67 -8.10 18.99
CA TYR A 205 -5.27 -7.90 17.61
C TYR A 205 -5.56 -6.47 17.21
N VAL A 206 -4.59 -5.81 16.59
CA VAL A 206 -4.77 -4.57 15.85
C VAL A 206 -4.70 -4.96 14.38
N ILE A 207 -5.82 -4.83 13.67
CA ILE A 207 -5.88 -5.07 12.23
C ILE A 207 -5.93 -3.72 11.51
N THR A 208 -5.08 -3.56 10.51
CA THR A 208 -4.97 -2.34 9.72
C THR A 208 -5.18 -2.68 8.24
N ALA A 209 -6.29 -2.24 7.67
CA ALA A 209 -6.50 -2.29 6.23
C ALA A 209 -5.90 -1.03 5.60
N SER A 210 -5.28 -1.17 4.43
CA SER A 210 -4.65 -0.05 3.75
C SER A 210 -4.59 -0.24 2.25
N TYR A 211 -4.69 0.86 1.53
CA TYR A 211 -4.59 0.93 0.07
C TYR A 211 -3.87 2.22 -0.30
N THR A 212 -2.93 2.12 -1.25
CA THR A 212 -2.22 3.26 -1.83
C THR A 212 -2.70 3.42 -3.26
N ASP A 213 -3.25 4.59 -3.57
CA ASP A 213 -3.77 4.90 -4.89
C ASP A 213 -2.67 4.89 -5.98
N HIS A 214 -3.09 4.95 -7.24
CA HIS A 214 -2.20 5.09 -8.39
C HIS A 214 -1.85 6.55 -8.70
N GLY A 215 -2.33 7.49 -7.88
CA GLY A 215 -2.18 8.93 -8.06
C GLY A 215 -3.08 9.49 -9.16
N LEU A 216 -2.77 10.70 -9.63
CA LEU A 216 -3.59 11.35 -10.66
C LEU A 216 -3.57 10.58 -11.98
N LYS A 217 -4.74 10.38 -12.61
CA LYS A 217 -4.86 9.78 -13.96
C LYS A 217 -3.98 10.47 -15.01
N ALA A 218 -3.83 11.80 -14.91
CA ALA A 218 -3.01 12.60 -15.81
C ALA A 218 -1.49 12.45 -15.57
N SER A 219 -1.08 11.88 -14.43
CA SER A 219 0.32 11.63 -14.07
C SER A 219 0.43 10.43 -13.13
N PRO A 220 0.19 9.20 -13.63
CA PRO A 220 0.17 8.00 -12.81
C PRO A 220 1.49 7.83 -12.04
N GLY A 221 1.41 7.39 -10.80
CA GLY A 221 2.56 7.17 -9.92
C GLY A 221 3.06 8.41 -9.18
N LYS A 222 2.55 9.62 -9.49
CA LYS A 222 2.88 10.84 -8.75
C LYS A 222 1.81 11.17 -7.72
N GLN A 223 2.25 11.76 -6.60
CA GLN A 223 1.38 12.23 -5.52
C GLN A 223 0.50 11.12 -4.92
N ARG A 224 0.98 9.88 -4.92
CA ARG A 224 0.23 8.76 -4.38
C ARG A 224 -0.14 9.01 -2.93
N MET A 225 -1.39 8.74 -2.57
CA MET A 225 -1.88 8.86 -1.20
C MET A 225 -2.27 7.47 -0.68
N THR A 226 -2.22 7.31 0.64
CA THR A 226 -2.54 6.04 1.29
C THR A 226 -3.64 6.22 2.31
N GLY A 227 -4.75 5.53 2.07
CA GLY A 227 -5.87 5.40 2.97
C GLY A 227 -5.68 4.22 3.91
N ARG A 228 -6.16 4.35 5.14
CA ARG A 228 -6.07 3.29 6.15
C ARG A 228 -7.32 3.26 7.02
N ASP A 229 -7.67 2.08 7.50
CA ASP A 229 -8.63 1.88 8.58
C ASP A 229 -8.07 0.89 9.59
N VAL A 230 -8.35 1.13 10.87
CA VAL A 230 -7.80 0.36 11.98
C VAL A 230 -8.94 -0.16 12.84
N MET A 231 -8.92 -1.47 13.09
CA MET A 231 -9.86 -2.12 14.01
C MET A 231 -9.09 -2.88 15.08
N VAL A 232 -9.54 -2.74 16.33
CA VAL A 232 -8.94 -3.40 17.49
C VAL A 232 -9.87 -4.52 17.95
N LEU A 233 -9.38 -5.76 17.96
CA LEU A 233 -10.09 -6.94 18.42
C LEU A 233 -9.56 -7.37 19.78
N GLN A 234 -10.43 -7.39 20.79
CA GLN A 234 -10.10 -7.81 22.14
C GLN A 234 -10.40 -9.31 22.34
N SER A 235 -9.62 -10.00 23.15
CA SER A 235 -9.91 -11.39 23.51
C SER A 235 -11.23 -11.48 24.28
N LYS A 236 -12.09 -12.44 23.93
CA LYS A 236 -13.26 -12.84 24.73
C LYS A 236 -12.86 -13.61 25.98
#